data_AF-A0A3N6LYQ1-F1
#
_entry.id   AF-A0A3N6LYQ1-F1
#
_cell.length_a   1.000
_cell.length_b   1.000
_cell.length_c   1.000
_cell.angle_alpha   90.00
_cell.angle_beta   90.00
_cell.angle_gamma   90.00
#
_symmetry.space_group_name_H-M   'P 1'
#
loop_
_entity.id
_entity.type
_entity.pdbx_description
1 polymer ?
#
loop_
_entity_poly.entity_id
_entity_poly.type
_entity_poly.pdbx_seq_one_letter_code
_entity_poly.pdbx_strand_id
1 'polypeptide(L)' 'MSFRSQFWGVVNTYRSILVMFFGIVLVLFVLNTFAFVHLDPSADTFAISLLNFGILGGLLAATAFTLWRCRRHRM' A
#
# COMPACT_ATOMS: atom_id res chain seq x y z
N MET A 1 -5.09 -17.85 -24.19
CA MET A 1 -4.44 -16.84 -23.32
C MET A 1 -4.40 -17.38 -21.89
N SER A 2 -3.29 -17.25 -21.18
CA SER A 2 -3.15 -17.74 -19.80
C SER A 2 -3.97 -16.87 -18.82
N PHE A 3 -4.62 -17.46 -17.81
CA PHE A 3 -5.28 -16.70 -16.72
C PHE A 3 -4.36 -15.63 -16.11
N ARG A 4 -3.05 -15.91 -16.06
CA ARG A 4 -2.04 -14.97 -15.58
C ARG A 4 -1.99 -13.69 -16.44
N SER A 5 -2.06 -13.79 -17.76
CA SER A 5 -2.01 -12.62 -18.64
C SER A 5 -3.29 -11.79 -18.57
N GLN A 6 -4.45 -12.43 -18.39
CA GLN A 6 -5.72 -11.71 -18.18
C GLN A 6 -5.72 -10.93 -16.85
N PHE A 7 -5.27 -11.56 -15.76
CA PHE A 7 -5.15 -10.88 -14.45
C PHE A 7 -4.29 -9.62 -14.53
N TRP A 8 -3.07 -9.73 -15.06
CA TRP A 8 -2.19 -8.57 -15.21
C TRP A 8 -2.69 -7.54 -16.22
N GLY A 9 -3.49 -7.97 -17.21
CA GLY A 9 -4.22 -7.06 -18.12
C GLY A 9 -5.19 -6.16 -17.36
N VAL A 10 -6.04 -6.75 -16.50
CA VAL A 10 -6.98 -5.98 -15.67
C VAL A 10 -6.23 -5.04 -14.72
N VAL A 11 -5.22 -5.53 -14.01
CA VAL A 11 -4.41 -4.72 -13.07
C VAL A 11 -3.74 -3.54 -13.79
N ASN A 12 -3.25 -3.74 -15.01
CA ASN A 12 -2.67 -2.67 -15.84
C ASN A 12 -3.70 -1.63 -16.29
N THR A 13 -4.92 -2.05 -16.64
CA THR A 13 -6.01 -1.12 -17.00
C THR A 13 -6.33 -0.16 -15.87
N TYR A 14 -6.36 -0.67 -14.63
CA TYR A 14 -6.64 0.13 -13.43
C TYR A 14 -5.39 0.80 -12.82
N ARG A 15 -4.26 0.84 -13.54
CA ARG A 15 -3.00 1.38 -13.02
C ARG A 15 -3.14 2.80 -12.49
N SER A 16 -3.85 3.70 -13.17
CA SER A 16 -4.03 5.08 -12.72
C SER A 16 -4.75 5.16 -11.36
N ILE A 17 -5.76 4.31 -11.16
CA ILE A 17 -6.47 4.20 -9.88
C ILE A 17 -5.54 3.62 -8.81
N LEU A 18 -4.74 2.59 -9.14
CA LEU A 18 -3.75 2.03 -8.21
C LEU A 18 -2.68 3.05 -7.79
N VAL A 19 -2.25 3.95 -8.69
CA VAL A 19 -1.33 5.05 -8.34
C VAL A 19 -1.99 6.05 -7.39
N MET A 20 -3.25 6.39 -7.62
CA MET A 20 -4.00 7.27 -6.72
C MET A 20 -4.16 6.63 -5.32
N PHE A 21 -4.54 5.35 -5.26
CA PHE A 21 -4.60 4.59 -4.02
C PHE A 21 -3.25 4.52 -3.32
N PHE A 22 -2.17 4.29 -4.06
CA PHE A 22 -0.82 4.31 -3.51
C PHE A 22 -0.49 5.66 -2.85
N GLY A 23 -0.83 6.77 -3.50
CA GLY A 23 -0.65 8.10 -2.93
C GLY A 23 -1.43 8.30 -1.63
N ILE A 24 -2.70 7.89 -1.59
CA ILE A 24 -3.55 7.98 -0.39
C ILE A 24 -2.98 7.12 0.75
N VAL A 25 -2.64 5.87 0.47
CA VAL A 25 -2.06 4.94 1.46
C VAL A 25 -0.73 5.47 1.97
N LEU A 26 0.07 6.10 1.12
CA LEU A 26 1.34 6.71 1.51
C LEU A 26 1.15 7.88 2.47
N VAL A 27 0.19 8.77 2.20
CA VAL A 27 -0.15 9.87 3.13
C VAL A 27 -0.65 9.31 4.46
N LEU A 28 -1.55 8.34 4.44
CA LEU A 28 -2.05 7.69 5.66
C LEU A 28 -0.93 7.00 6.45
N PHE A 29 0.00 6.33 5.77
CA PHE A 29 1.15 5.68 6.38
C PHE A 29 2.07 6.70 7.05
N VAL A 30 2.35 7.84 6.40
CA VAL A 30 3.15 8.92 6.98
C VAL A 30 2.46 9.49 8.22
N LEU A 31 1.17 9.80 8.14
CA LEU A 31 0.40 10.30 9.29
C LEU A 31 0.38 9.30 10.45
N ASN A 32 0.18 8.02 10.15
CA ASN A 32 0.22 6.96 11.16
C ASN A 32 1.61 6.79 11.78
N THR A 33 2.68 6.95 10.99
CA THR A 33 4.06 6.94 11.48
C THR A 33 4.31 8.10 12.45
N PHE A 34 3.86 9.31 12.10
CA PHE A 34 3.97 10.47 13.01
C PHE A 34 3.21 10.24 14.31
N ALA A 35 1.98 9.73 14.23
CA ALA A 35 1.18 9.39 15.40
C ALA A 35 1.86 8.32 16.26
N PHE A 36 2.41 7.27 15.64
CA PHE A 36 3.09 6.18 16.33
C PHE A 36 4.36 6.64 17.07
N VAL A 37 5.15 7.53 16.45
CA VAL A 37 6.38 8.08 17.06
C VAL A 37 6.08 8.99 18.27
N HIS A 38 4.94 9.67 18.26
CA HIS A 38 4.55 10.59 19.34
C HIS A 38 3.61 9.95 20.37
N LEU A 39 3.15 8.71 20.14
CA LEU A 39 2.28 8.01 21.07
C LEU A 39 3.09 7.52 22.27
N ASP A 40 2.55 7.72 23.47
CA ASP A 40 3.11 7.09 24.66
C ASP A 40 2.99 5.55 24.55
N PRO A 41 4.08 4.80 24.75
CA PRO A 41 4.06 3.33 24.66
C PRO A 41 3.15 2.64 25.68
N SER A 42 2.82 3.34 26.77
CA SER A 42 1.92 2.86 27.83
C SER A 42 0.44 3.08 27.51
N ALA A 43 0.10 3.81 26.45
CA ALA A 43 -1.28 4.06 26.06
C ALA A 43 -1.89 2.84 25.37
N ASP A 44 -3.14 2.51 25.70
CA ASP A 44 -3.87 1.39 25.08
C ASP A 44 -3.97 1.51 23.54
N THR A 45 -3.91 2.74 23.03
CA THR A 45 -3.92 3.05 21.60
C THR A 45 -2.63 2.63 20.87
N PHE A 46 -1.55 2.33 21.59
CA PHE A 46 -0.26 1.94 20.99
C PHE A 46 -0.36 0.65 20.17
N ALA A 47 -1.05 -0.37 20.70
CA ALA A 47 -1.24 -1.64 20.00
C ALA A 47 -2.03 -1.46 18.69
N ILE A 48 -3.04 -0.59 18.70
CA ILE A 48 -3.85 -0.28 17.50
C ILE A 48 -3.00 0.47 16.48
N SER A 49 -2.18 1.43 16.93
CA SER A 49 -1.30 2.17 16.02
C SER A 49 -0.23 1.27 15.40
N LEU A 50 0.34 0.33 16.17
CA LEU A 50 1.31 -0.64 15.67
C LEU A 50 0.70 -1.58 14.62
N LEU A 51 -0.53 -2.05 14.87
CA LEU A 51 -1.26 -2.89 13.93
C LEU A 51 -1.60 -2.13 12.64
N ASN A 52 -2.04 -0.88 12.76
CA ASN A 52 -2.28 0.00 11.61
C ASN A 52 -1.00 0.25 10.81
N PHE A 53 0.13 0.44 11.48
CA PHE A 53 1.42 0.59 10.81
C PHE A 53 1.77 -0.64 9.96
N GLY A 54 1.56 -1.85 10.51
CA GLY A 54 1.75 -3.10 9.79
C GLY A 54 0.82 -3.25 8.57
N ILE A 55 -0.47 -2.96 8.73
CA ILE A 55 -1.46 -3.05 7.65
C ILE A 55 -1.15 -2.04 6.54
N LEU A 56 -0.94 -0.77 6.90
CA LEU A 56 -0.65 0.30 5.94
C LEU A 56 0.67 0.05 5.22
N GLY A 57 1.72 -0.37 5.95
CA GLY A 57 3.00 -0.73 5.36
C GLY A 57 2.88 -1.92 4.39
N GLY A 58 2.12 -2.94 4.76
CA GLY A 58 1.85 -4.10 3.90
C GLY A 58 1.08 -3.74 2.63
N LEU A 59 0.03 -2.91 2.75
CA LEU A 59 -0.72 -2.38 1.61
C LEU A 59 0.18 -1.56 0.68
N LEU A 60 1.00 -0.67 1.25
CA LEU A 60 1.92 0.17 0.49
C LEU A 60 2.95 -0.68 -0.27
N ALA A 61 3.52 -1.70 0.36
CA ALA A 61 4.43 -2.65 -0.29
C ALA A 61 3.74 -3.45 -1.40
N ALA A 62 2.51 -3.93 -1.15
CA ALA A 62 1.74 -4.70 -2.14
C ALA A 62 1.40 -3.84 -3.37
N THR A 63 0.93 -2.61 -3.15
CA THR A 63 0.61 -1.67 -4.24
C THR A 63 1.87 -1.19 -4.96
N ALA A 64 2.98 -0.95 -4.26
CA ALA A 64 4.26 -0.67 -4.90
C ALA A 64 4.72 -1.83 -5.79
N PHE A 65 4.60 -3.06 -5.31
CA PHE A 65 4.97 -4.27 -6.06
C PHE A 65 4.10 -4.45 -7.31
N THR A 66 2.78 -4.26 -7.21
CA THR A 66 1.89 -4.35 -8.38
C THR A 66 2.23 -3.27 -9.40
N LEU A 67 2.43 -2.02 -8.97
CA LEU A 67 2.83 -0.92 -9.86
C LEU A 67 4.19 -1.15 -10.51
N TRP A 68 5.16 -1.66 -9.76
CA TRP A 68 6.49 -2.01 -10.28
C TRP A 68 6.39 -3.11 -11.35
N ARG A 69 5.59 -4.15 -11.09
CA ARG A 69 5.38 -5.25 -12.04
C ARG A 69 4.62 -4.79 -13.29
N CYS A 70 3.63 -3.93 -13.14
CA CYS A 70 2.94 -3.26 -14.25
C CYS A 70 3.91 -2.45 -15.12
N ARG A 71 4.89 -1.76 -14.51
CA ARG A 71 5.95 -1.04 -15.24
C ARG A 71 6.87 -1.99 -16.00
N ARG A 72 7.23 -3.13 -15.42
CA ARG A 72 8.16 -4.11 -16.00
C ARG A 72 7.56 -4.90 -17.17
N HIS A 73 6.24 -5.08 -17.21
CA HIS A 73 5.51 -5.75 -18.30
C HIS A 73 4.92 -4.78 -19.34
N ARG A 74 5.34 -3.51 -19.37
CA ARG A 74 5.05 -2.56 -20.46
C ARG A 74 6.04 -2.68 -21.63
N MET A 75 6.45 -3.91 -21.97
CA MET A 75 7.11 -4.23 -23.23
C MET A 75 6.32 -5.35 -23.90
#